data_AF-A0A6A6G4Q4-F1
#
_entry.id   AF-A0A6A6G4Q4-F1
#
_cell.length_a   1.000
_cell.length_b   1.000
_cell.length_c   1.000
_cell.angle_alpha   90.00
_cell.angle_beta   90.00
_cell.angle_gamma   90.00
#
_symmetry.space_group_name_H-M   'P 1'
#
loop_
_entity.id
_entity.type
_entity.pdbx_description
1 polymer ?
#
loop_
_entity_poly.entity_id
_entity_poly.type
_entity_poly.pdbx_seq_one_letter_code
_entity_poly.pdbx_strand_id
1 'polypeptide(L)'
;MTTVTKLAQKSAHPPIIPPDFNANQPKTIRLYPLSNYTFGTKEQQPEEDPSVAARLKRLEEHYGQHGMRRTCEGILICHEHNHPHVLMLQIANAFFKLPGDYLPAVGDEIESFKEKLNERLAPTPDTALAKEEHANEWEIGDTVAQWWRPNFETFMYPFVPAHVSRPKECKKLYLIQLPKTKVLSVPKNMKLLAVPLFELYDNTQRYGPQLSAIPHLLSRYNFEFVDENDNVVSVTPGAGVGAESVPFTKVLAEDQMDDVKFKADDNAVVKPEPNNTINMENDAT
;
A
#
# COMPACT_ATOMS: atom_id res chain seq x y z
N MET A 1 3.10 -7.76 20.15
CA MET A 1 3.42 -8.34 18.82
C MET A 1 4.77 -7.81 18.37
N THR A 2 5.64 -8.66 17.81
CA THR A 2 6.91 -8.23 17.18
C THR A 2 6.67 -8.08 15.68
N THR A 3 7.17 -6.99 15.08
CA THR A 3 7.20 -6.79 13.61
C THR A 3 8.36 -7.50 12.95
N VAL A 4 9.28 -8.06 13.75
CA VAL A 4 10.53 -8.66 13.30
C VAL A 4 10.40 -10.18 13.37
N THR A 5 10.88 -10.88 12.34
CA THR A 5 10.85 -12.35 12.26
C THR A 5 11.60 -13.00 13.42
N LYS A 6 11.27 -14.27 13.72
CA LYS A 6 11.96 -15.07 14.75
C LYS A 6 13.49 -15.09 14.59
N LEU A 7 13.98 -15.02 13.34
CA LEU A 7 15.42 -15.05 13.04
C LEU A 7 16.16 -13.75 13.39
N ALA A 8 15.46 -12.61 13.43
CA ALA A 8 16.04 -11.28 13.65
C ALA A 8 15.75 -10.72 15.05
N GLN A 9 15.03 -11.45 15.90
CA GLN A 9 14.73 -11.03 17.28
C GLN A 9 15.96 -11.19 18.21
N LYS A 10 16.38 -10.11 18.86
CA LYS A 10 17.55 -10.06 19.79
C LYS A 10 17.20 -9.83 21.27
N SER A 11 15.92 -9.63 21.61
CA SER A 11 15.49 -9.33 22.99
C SER A 11 15.38 -10.59 23.86
N ALA A 12 15.83 -10.50 25.12
CA ALA A 12 15.76 -11.56 26.11
C ALA A 12 14.41 -11.64 26.87
N HIS A 13 13.51 -10.69 26.67
CA HIS A 13 12.22 -10.64 27.38
C HIS A 13 11.07 -10.73 26.35
N PRO A 14 10.29 -11.83 26.35
CA PRO A 14 9.17 -11.97 25.42
C PRO A 14 8.05 -10.99 25.82
N PRO A 15 7.39 -10.34 24.85
CA PRO A 15 6.27 -9.44 25.14
C PRO A 15 5.06 -10.22 25.67
N ILE A 16 4.28 -9.61 26.56
CA ILE A 16 2.96 -10.12 26.94
C ILE A 16 2.10 -10.22 25.67
N ILE A 17 1.51 -11.38 25.43
CA ILE A 17 0.67 -11.64 24.26
C ILE A 17 -0.77 -11.23 24.61
N PRO A 18 -1.33 -10.16 24.01
CA PRO A 18 -2.72 -9.79 24.23
C PRO A 18 -3.67 -10.83 23.59
N PRO A 19 -4.97 -10.83 23.95
CA PRO A 19 -5.99 -11.59 23.23
C PRO A 19 -5.99 -11.27 21.73
N ASP A 20 -6.51 -12.20 20.94
CA ASP A 20 -6.61 -12.00 19.49
C ASP A 20 -7.48 -10.78 19.15
N PHE A 21 -6.99 -9.95 18.20
CA PHE A 21 -7.64 -8.71 17.76
C PHE A 21 -7.72 -8.63 16.23
N ASN A 22 -7.85 -9.78 15.56
CA ASN A 22 -7.74 -9.88 14.10
C ASN A 22 -9.01 -10.40 13.42
N ALA A 23 -10.17 -10.31 14.09
CA ALA A 23 -11.41 -10.94 13.64
C ALA A 23 -11.92 -10.51 12.25
N ASN A 24 -11.70 -9.26 11.82
CA ASN A 24 -12.18 -8.71 10.55
C ASN A 24 -11.08 -7.97 9.78
N GLN A 25 -9.89 -8.58 9.71
CA GLN A 25 -8.76 -8.02 9.00
C GLN A 25 -8.90 -8.24 7.49
N PRO A 26 -8.51 -7.27 6.64
CA PRO A 26 -8.55 -7.48 5.20
C PRO A 26 -7.48 -8.48 4.77
N LYS A 27 -7.68 -9.03 3.57
CA LYS A 27 -6.73 -9.95 2.94
C LYS A 27 -5.35 -9.31 2.87
N THR A 28 -4.34 -10.07 3.27
CA THR A 28 -2.94 -9.67 3.18
C THR A 28 -2.53 -9.48 1.73
N ILE A 29 -1.84 -8.38 1.46
CA ILE A 29 -1.26 -8.05 0.15
C ILE A 29 0.24 -8.23 0.22
N ARG A 30 0.78 -8.99 -0.73
CA ARG A 30 2.21 -9.19 -0.87
C ARG A 30 2.84 -8.03 -1.63
N LEU A 31 3.92 -7.47 -1.09
CA LEU A 31 4.72 -6.44 -1.71
C LEU A 31 6.11 -6.99 -2.04
N TYR A 32 6.56 -6.71 -3.26
CA TYR A 32 7.89 -7.08 -3.74
C TYR A 32 8.87 -5.90 -3.66
N PRO A 33 10.19 -6.17 -3.56
CA PRO A 33 11.20 -5.13 -3.47
C PRO A 33 11.22 -4.26 -4.72
N LEU A 34 11.60 -2.99 -4.57
CA LEU A 34 11.75 -2.07 -5.69
C LEU A 34 12.75 -2.58 -6.74
N SER A 35 13.78 -3.33 -6.33
CA SER A 35 14.79 -3.93 -7.23
C SER A 35 14.22 -4.93 -8.23
N ASN A 36 13.05 -5.50 -7.97
CA ASN A 36 12.40 -6.46 -8.88
C ASN A 36 11.75 -5.79 -10.10
N TYR A 37 11.57 -4.47 -10.09
CA TYR A 37 10.90 -3.74 -11.17
C TYR A 37 11.92 -3.05 -12.06
N THR A 38 11.79 -3.28 -13.37
CA THR A 38 12.66 -2.67 -14.36
C THR A 38 12.00 -1.45 -14.97
N PHE A 39 12.71 -0.32 -14.95
CA PHE A 39 12.20 0.94 -15.48
C PHE A 39 12.78 1.22 -16.86
N GLY A 40 11.93 1.08 -17.88
CA GLY A 40 12.22 1.44 -19.26
C GLY A 40 11.92 2.92 -19.54
N THR A 41 12.46 3.42 -20.64
CA THR A 41 12.14 4.76 -21.17
C THR A 41 11.44 4.63 -22.51
N LYS A 42 10.36 5.38 -22.71
CA LYS A 42 9.65 5.50 -24.00
C LYS A 42 9.59 6.93 -24.51
N GLU A 43 8.97 7.12 -25.67
CA GLU A 43 8.82 8.44 -26.28
C GLU A 43 8.14 9.45 -25.34
N GLN A 44 8.46 10.73 -25.55
CA GLN A 44 7.89 11.80 -24.74
C GLN A 44 6.37 11.83 -24.90
N GLN A 45 5.67 12.02 -23.79
CA GLN A 45 4.23 12.18 -23.83
C GLN A 45 3.90 13.67 -23.91
N PRO A 46 3.23 14.15 -24.97
CA PRO A 46 2.86 15.56 -25.06
C PRO A 46 1.88 15.92 -23.94
N GLU A 47 1.94 17.18 -23.50
CA GLU A 47 0.94 17.73 -22.60
C GLU A 47 -0.38 17.89 -23.36
N GLU A 48 -1.46 17.32 -22.81
CA GLU A 48 -2.75 17.31 -23.51
C GLU A 48 -3.42 18.67 -23.56
N ASP A 49 -3.22 19.50 -22.52
CA ASP A 49 -3.85 20.81 -22.40
C ASP A 49 -2.78 21.90 -22.21
N PRO A 50 -2.78 22.99 -22.99
CA PRO A 50 -1.81 24.07 -22.86
C PRO A 50 -2.03 24.94 -21.61
N SER A 51 -3.19 24.80 -20.93
CA SER A 51 -3.52 25.55 -19.73
C SER A 51 -4.63 24.88 -18.93
N VAL A 52 -4.76 25.28 -17.66
CA VAL A 52 -5.87 24.86 -16.79
C VAL A 52 -7.23 25.23 -17.40
N ALA A 53 -7.33 26.40 -18.04
CA ALA A 53 -8.58 26.83 -18.70
C ALA A 53 -8.97 25.90 -19.86
N ALA A 54 -7.99 25.49 -20.69
CA ALA A 54 -8.22 24.54 -21.78
C ALA A 54 -8.68 23.17 -21.25
N ARG A 55 -8.06 22.69 -20.16
CA ARG A 55 -8.47 21.47 -19.47
C ARG A 55 -9.92 21.51 -18.99
N LEU A 56 -10.34 22.62 -18.38
CA LEU A 56 -11.71 22.80 -17.88
C LEU A 56 -12.72 22.88 -19.03
N LYS A 57 -12.37 23.60 -20.11
CA LYS A 57 -13.20 23.66 -21.32
C LYS A 57 -13.41 22.29 -21.95
N ARG A 58 -12.35 21.48 -22.06
CA ARG A 58 -12.42 20.10 -22.55
C ARG A 58 -13.30 19.21 -21.66
N LEU A 59 -13.28 19.44 -20.34
CA LEU A 59 -14.18 18.75 -19.42
C LEU A 59 -15.64 19.16 -19.64
N GLU A 60 -15.90 20.45 -19.85
CA GLU A 60 -17.24 20.98 -20.16
C GLU A 60 -17.79 20.43 -21.47
N GLU A 61 -16.98 20.42 -22.53
CA GLU A 61 -17.35 19.85 -23.84
C GLU A 61 -17.66 18.35 -23.74
N HIS A 62 -16.79 17.59 -23.07
CA HIS A 62 -17.03 16.17 -22.81
C HIS A 62 -18.32 15.95 -22.02
N TYR A 63 -18.58 16.79 -21.01
CA TYR A 63 -19.78 16.69 -20.19
C TYR A 63 -21.05 16.96 -20.99
N GLY A 64 -21.02 17.93 -21.90
CA GLY A 64 -22.14 18.21 -22.80
C GLY A 64 -22.49 17.05 -23.74
N GLN A 65 -21.48 16.28 -24.18
CA GLN A 65 -21.67 15.19 -25.14
C GLN A 65 -21.93 13.82 -24.50
N HIS A 66 -21.27 13.53 -23.37
CA HIS A 66 -21.22 12.20 -22.78
C HIS A 66 -21.62 12.16 -21.30
N GLY A 67 -21.85 13.32 -20.67
CA GLY A 67 -22.13 13.41 -19.23
C GLY A 67 -20.87 13.29 -18.37
N MET A 68 -21.04 12.79 -17.15
CA MET A 68 -19.97 12.77 -16.14
C MET A 68 -18.72 12.03 -16.63
N ARG A 69 -17.55 12.69 -16.53
CA ARG A 69 -16.27 12.06 -16.84
C ARG A 69 -15.94 11.00 -15.80
N ARG A 70 -15.48 9.84 -16.27
CA ARG A 70 -14.99 8.73 -15.43
C ARG A 70 -13.47 8.73 -15.49
N THR A 71 -12.80 8.82 -14.34
CA THR A 71 -11.32 8.82 -14.26
C THR A 71 -10.87 7.71 -13.33
N CYS A 72 -9.85 6.95 -13.72
CA CYS A 72 -9.27 5.89 -12.90
C CYS A 72 -7.77 6.13 -12.76
N GLU A 73 -7.28 6.06 -11.52
CA GLU A 73 -5.86 6.18 -11.17
C GLU A 73 -5.44 4.97 -10.34
N GLY A 74 -4.23 4.49 -10.60
CA GLY A 74 -3.66 3.29 -10.01
C GLY A 74 -2.67 3.63 -8.92
N ILE A 75 -2.84 3.01 -7.75
CA ILE A 75 -1.86 3.01 -6.66
C ILE A 75 -1.10 1.70 -6.76
N LEU A 76 0.10 1.77 -7.34
CA LEU A 76 1.02 0.64 -7.40
C LEU A 76 1.94 0.73 -6.20
N ILE A 77 2.06 -0.38 -5.47
CA ILE A 77 2.84 -0.44 -4.24
C ILE A 77 3.97 -1.44 -4.41
N CYS A 78 5.16 -1.01 -4.04
CA CYS A 78 6.33 -1.86 -3.82
C CYS A 78 6.84 -1.63 -2.40
N HIS A 79 7.95 -2.27 -2.05
CA HIS A 79 8.66 -1.89 -0.83
C HIS A 79 10.14 -1.67 -1.06
N GLU A 80 10.71 -0.87 -0.17
CA GLU A 80 12.15 -0.74 -0.03
C GLU A 80 12.43 -0.78 1.48
N HIS A 81 13.40 -1.58 1.89
CA HIS A 81 13.73 -1.77 3.32
C HIS A 81 12.52 -2.14 4.20
N ASN A 82 11.62 -2.99 3.70
CA ASN A 82 10.38 -3.41 4.38
C ASN A 82 9.42 -2.26 4.70
N HIS A 83 9.49 -1.16 3.93
CA HIS A 83 8.59 -0.03 4.03
C HIS A 83 7.82 0.15 2.72
N PRO A 84 6.49 0.34 2.75
CA PRO A 84 5.69 0.51 1.54
C PRO A 84 6.02 1.84 0.84
N HIS A 85 6.16 1.76 -0.48
CA HIS A 85 6.38 2.89 -1.37
C HIS A 85 5.34 2.88 -2.48
N VAL A 86 4.84 4.06 -2.83
CA VAL A 86 3.88 4.24 -3.93
C VAL A 86 4.64 4.69 -5.17
N LEU A 87 4.43 4.01 -6.30
CA LEU A 87 5.02 4.42 -7.57
C LEU A 87 4.23 5.60 -8.16
N MET A 88 4.91 6.71 -8.40
CA MET A 88 4.31 7.97 -8.88
C MET A 88 5.10 8.58 -10.02
N LEU A 89 4.40 9.21 -10.96
CA LEU A 89 5.00 9.94 -12.06
C LEU A 89 5.28 11.38 -11.63
N GLN A 90 6.52 11.81 -11.75
CA GLN A 90 6.97 13.18 -11.54
C GLN A 90 7.12 13.90 -12.88
N ILE A 91 6.50 15.08 -12.99
CA ILE A 91 6.55 15.98 -14.16
C ILE A 91 7.20 17.30 -13.71
N ALA A 92 8.16 17.80 -14.51
CA ALA A 92 8.83 19.08 -14.29
C ALA A 92 9.36 19.28 -12.84
N ASN A 93 9.80 18.19 -12.19
CA ASN A 93 10.30 18.12 -10.81
C ASN A 93 9.34 18.54 -9.68
N ALA A 94 8.21 19.18 -9.96
CA ALA A 94 7.30 19.74 -8.95
C ALA A 94 5.91 19.10 -8.95
N PHE A 95 5.51 18.43 -10.03
CA PHE A 95 4.17 17.88 -10.17
C PHE A 95 4.19 16.36 -10.07
N PHE A 96 3.34 15.81 -9.21
CA PHE A 96 3.23 14.36 -9.00
C PHE A 96 1.85 13.89 -9.42
N LYS A 97 1.79 12.74 -10.11
CA LYS A 97 0.54 12.09 -10.49
C LYS A 97 0.64 10.58 -10.34
N LEU A 98 -0.50 9.95 -10.09
CA LEU A 98 -0.64 8.51 -10.23
C LEU A 98 -0.79 8.14 -11.72
N PRO A 99 -0.36 6.94 -12.13
CA PRO A 99 -0.66 6.43 -13.45
C PRO A 99 -2.15 6.16 -13.60
N GLY A 100 -2.71 6.55 -14.72
CA GLY A 100 -4.14 6.50 -14.96
C GLY A 100 -4.58 7.66 -15.85
N ASP A 101 -5.86 7.67 -16.19
CA ASP A 101 -6.44 8.68 -17.05
C ASP A 101 -7.98 8.62 -17.00
N TYR A 102 -8.63 9.54 -17.72
CA TYR A 102 -10.05 9.42 -18.00
C TYR A 102 -10.33 8.26 -18.95
N LEU A 103 -11.40 7.53 -18.65
CA LEU A 103 -11.85 6.40 -19.44
C LEU A 103 -12.69 6.87 -20.63
N PRO A 104 -12.78 6.06 -21.70
CA PRO A 104 -13.75 6.29 -22.77
C PRO A 104 -15.18 6.45 -22.23
N ALA A 105 -16.00 7.23 -22.94
CA ALA A 105 -17.38 7.49 -22.55
C ALA A 105 -18.21 6.20 -22.43
N VAL A 106 -17.93 5.22 -23.30
CA VAL A 106 -18.57 3.89 -23.35
C VAL A 106 -17.48 2.84 -23.19
N GLY A 107 -17.73 1.83 -22.37
CA GLY A 107 -16.78 0.75 -22.13
C GLY A 107 -16.83 0.27 -20.68
N ASP A 108 -16.36 -0.96 -20.49
CA ASP A 108 -16.14 -1.54 -19.17
C ASP A 108 -15.05 -0.77 -18.41
N GLU A 109 -15.28 -0.57 -17.12
CA GLU A 109 -14.42 0.26 -16.30
C GLU A 109 -13.03 -0.35 -16.11
N ILE A 110 -12.96 -1.65 -15.85
CA ILE A 110 -11.72 -2.34 -15.50
C ILE A 110 -10.90 -2.58 -16.77
N GLU A 111 -11.52 -3.06 -17.84
CA GLU A 111 -10.81 -3.28 -19.11
C GLU A 111 -10.30 -1.97 -19.72
N SER A 112 -11.12 -0.91 -19.75
CA SER A 112 -10.64 0.41 -20.20
C SER A 112 -9.52 0.95 -19.30
N PHE A 113 -9.54 0.68 -18.00
CA PHE A 113 -8.48 1.11 -17.11
C PHE A 113 -7.17 0.35 -17.35
N LYS A 114 -7.23 -0.97 -17.59
CA LYS A 114 -6.05 -1.76 -17.99
C LYS A 114 -5.43 -1.24 -19.29
N GLU A 115 -6.25 -0.91 -20.28
CA GLU A 115 -5.79 -0.30 -21.54
C GLU A 115 -5.08 1.03 -21.28
N LYS A 116 -5.63 1.88 -20.40
CA LYS A 116 -5.01 3.14 -20.00
C LYS A 116 -3.68 2.93 -19.26
N LEU A 117 -3.59 1.95 -18.38
CA LEU A 117 -2.32 1.62 -17.73
C LEU A 117 -1.28 1.13 -18.74
N ASN A 118 -1.68 0.34 -19.74
CA ASN A 118 -0.79 -0.07 -20.83
C ASN A 118 -0.33 1.14 -21.66
N GLU A 119 -1.24 2.02 -22.06
CA GLU A 119 -0.89 3.26 -22.76
C GLU A 119 0.13 4.11 -21.98
N ARG A 120 -0.02 4.18 -20.65
CA ARG A 120 0.83 5.02 -19.79
C ARG A 120 2.12 4.36 -19.34
N LEU A 121 2.16 3.06 -19.07
CA LEU A 121 3.30 2.37 -18.44
C LEU A 121 3.80 1.12 -19.17
N ALA A 122 3.11 0.58 -20.18
CA ALA A 122 3.64 -0.57 -20.91
C ALA A 122 4.85 -0.20 -21.78
N PRO A 123 5.80 -1.13 -21.97
CA PRO A 123 6.86 -1.00 -22.96
C PRO A 123 6.30 -0.89 -24.37
N THR A 124 7.05 -0.24 -25.26
CA THR A 124 6.68 -0.16 -26.68
C THR A 124 6.64 -1.57 -27.27
N PRO A 125 5.58 -1.97 -28.00
CA PRO A 125 5.37 -3.34 -28.48
C PRO A 125 6.57 -3.95 -29.25
N ASP A 126 7.36 -3.11 -29.92
CA ASP A 126 8.50 -3.53 -30.73
C ASP A 126 9.81 -3.73 -29.94
N THR A 127 9.81 -3.47 -28.64
CA THR A 127 11.01 -3.60 -27.79
C THR A 127 11.14 -5.01 -27.20
N ALA A 128 12.38 -5.45 -26.95
CA ALA A 128 12.63 -6.74 -26.28
C ALA A 128 11.91 -6.83 -24.91
N LEU A 129 11.76 -5.69 -24.24
CA LEU A 129 11.06 -5.53 -22.97
C LEU A 129 9.54 -5.81 -23.06
N ALA A 130 8.92 -5.67 -24.23
CA ALA A 130 7.51 -5.98 -24.43
C ALA A 130 7.22 -7.48 -24.57
N LYS A 131 8.27 -8.29 -24.74
CA LYS A 131 8.18 -9.75 -24.82
C LYS A 131 8.36 -10.44 -23.46
N GLU A 132 8.62 -9.68 -22.39
CA GLU A 132 8.72 -10.23 -21.05
C GLU A 132 7.36 -10.67 -20.51
N GLU A 133 7.34 -11.77 -19.77
CA GLU A 133 6.15 -12.27 -19.09
C GLU A 133 5.59 -11.19 -18.14
N HIS A 134 4.26 -11.02 -18.14
CA HIS A 134 3.52 -10.02 -17.37
C HIS A 134 3.72 -8.54 -17.74
N ALA A 135 4.36 -8.20 -18.86
CA ALA A 135 4.52 -6.79 -19.27
C ALA A 135 3.16 -6.04 -19.37
N ASN A 136 2.13 -6.68 -19.93
CA ASN A 136 0.83 -6.07 -20.22
C ASN A 136 -0.32 -6.50 -19.29
N GLU A 137 -0.03 -7.38 -18.32
CA GLU A 137 -1.04 -7.89 -17.39
C GLU A 137 -1.14 -7.00 -16.16
N TRP A 138 -2.37 -6.65 -15.77
CA TRP A 138 -2.68 -5.80 -14.62
C TRP A 138 -3.75 -6.46 -13.76
N GLU A 139 -3.42 -6.70 -12.49
CA GLU A 139 -4.40 -7.11 -11.48
C GLU A 139 -4.96 -5.86 -10.80
N ILE A 140 -6.15 -5.45 -11.24
CA ILE A 140 -6.88 -4.32 -10.64
C ILE A 140 -7.59 -4.83 -9.39
N GLY A 141 -7.15 -4.38 -8.22
CA GLY A 141 -7.74 -4.70 -6.93
C GLY A 141 -8.89 -3.76 -6.56
N ASP A 142 -9.08 -3.55 -5.25
CA ASP A 142 -10.20 -2.77 -4.75
C ASP A 142 -10.11 -1.29 -5.13
N THR A 143 -11.28 -0.65 -5.27
CA THR A 143 -11.38 0.81 -5.19
C THR A 143 -11.11 1.27 -3.75
N VAL A 144 -10.01 2.00 -3.54
CA VAL A 144 -9.64 2.50 -2.20
C VAL A 144 -10.25 3.86 -1.89
N ALA A 145 -10.53 4.67 -2.91
CA ALA A 145 -11.18 5.97 -2.72
C ALA A 145 -11.92 6.43 -3.97
N GLN A 146 -12.90 7.31 -3.76
CA GLN A 146 -13.64 7.99 -4.82
C GLN A 146 -13.67 9.49 -4.54
N TRP A 147 -13.31 10.27 -5.56
CA TRP A 147 -13.27 11.72 -5.52
C TRP A 147 -14.23 12.29 -6.55
N TRP A 148 -14.99 13.29 -6.13
CA TRP A 148 -16.07 13.87 -6.92
C TRP A 148 -15.76 15.33 -7.21
N ARG A 149 -15.89 15.70 -8.48
CA ARG A 149 -15.82 17.08 -8.92
C ARG A 149 -17.24 17.61 -9.16
N PRO A 150 -17.74 18.55 -8.34
CA PRO A 150 -19.11 19.04 -8.49
C PRO A 150 -19.29 20.01 -9.67
N ASN A 151 -18.28 20.85 -9.96
CA ASN A 151 -18.32 21.93 -10.95
C ASN A 151 -17.11 21.87 -11.90
N PHE A 152 -17.07 22.70 -12.94
CA PHE A 152 -15.92 22.83 -13.86
C PHE A 152 -14.79 23.64 -13.21
N GLU A 153 -14.29 23.16 -12.09
CA GLU A 153 -13.24 23.76 -11.27
C GLU A 153 -12.18 22.71 -10.92
N THR A 154 -11.08 23.10 -10.29
CA THR A 154 -9.96 22.18 -9.97
C THR A 154 -10.18 21.36 -8.71
N PHE A 155 -11.04 21.79 -7.79
CA PHE A 155 -11.28 21.11 -6.52
C PHE A 155 -12.10 19.82 -6.67
N MET A 156 -11.78 18.83 -5.85
CA MET A 156 -12.51 17.56 -5.73
C MET A 156 -12.72 17.23 -4.26
N TYR A 157 -13.77 16.48 -3.97
CA TYR A 157 -14.16 16.10 -2.61
C TYR A 157 -14.21 14.58 -2.48
N PRO A 158 -13.84 13.99 -1.34
CA PRO A 158 -13.93 12.54 -1.11
C PRO A 158 -15.36 12.08 -0.78
N PHE A 159 -16.36 12.86 -1.20
CA PHE A 159 -17.79 12.63 -1.07
C PHE A 159 -18.52 13.51 -2.10
N VAL A 160 -19.79 13.25 -2.37
CA VAL A 160 -20.63 14.15 -3.18
C VAL A 160 -21.16 15.27 -2.26
N PRO A 161 -20.81 16.56 -2.50
CA PRO A 161 -21.30 17.64 -1.66
C PRO A 161 -22.83 17.76 -1.64
N ALA A 162 -23.38 18.35 -0.59
CA ALA A 162 -24.82 18.54 -0.44
C ALA A 162 -25.42 19.29 -1.64
N HIS A 163 -26.63 18.87 -2.05
CA HIS A 163 -27.38 19.44 -3.18
C HIS A 163 -26.75 19.25 -4.58
N VAL A 164 -25.61 18.58 -4.69
CA VAL A 164 -25.01 18.24 -5.98
C VAL A 164 -25.64 16.95 -6.51
N SER A 165 -26.53 17.08 -7.49
CA SER A 165 -27.17 15.93 -8.16
C SER A 165 -26.44 15.45 -9.42
N ARG A 166 -25.60 16.31 -10.00
CA ARG A 166 -24.94 16.10 -11.30
C ARG A 166 -23.46 16.48 -11.26
N PRO A 167 -22.59 15.67 -10.63
CA PRO A 167 -21.14 15.89 -10.63
C PRO A 167 -20.56 15.81 -12.05
N LYS A 168 -19.47 16.52 -12.29
CA LYS A 168 -18.81 16.63 -13.61
C LYS A 168 -17.76 15.56 -13.84
N GLU A 169 -17.14 15.07 -12.77
CA GLU A 169 -16.14 14.01 -12.81
C GLU A 169 -16.24 13.13 -11.56
N CYS A 170 -16.14 11.82 -11.74
CA CYS A 170 -15.88 10.85 -10.69
C CYS A 170 -14.50 10.24 -10.95
N LYS A 171 -13.57 10.44 -10.02
CA LYS A 171 -12.23 9.84 -10.05
C LYS A 171 -12.15 8.73 -9.01
N LYS A 172 -11.79 7.53 -9.44
CA LYS A 172 -11.57 6.37 -8.58
C LYS A 172 -10.09 6.06 -8.46
N LEU A 173 -9.65 5.76 -7.23
CA LEU A 173 -8.32 5.26 -6.95
C LEU A 173 -8.41 3.74 -6.74
N TYR A 174 -7.64 3.00 -7.52
CA TYR A 174 -7.57 1.54 -7.47
C TYR A 174 -6.24 1.09 -6.90
N LEU A 175 -6.26 0.15 -5.97
CA LEU A 175 -5.05 -0.57 -5.59
C LEU A 175 -4.68 -1.53 -6.72
N ILE A 176 -3.44 -1.50 -7.18
CA ILE A 176 -2.94 -2.41 -8.20
C ILE A 176 -1.87 -3.28 -7.55
N GLN A 177 -2.13 -4.59 -7.49
CA GLN A 177 -1.14 -5.54 -7.02
C GLN A 177 -0.12 -5.79 -8.13
N LEU A 178 1.14 -5.50 -7.83
CA LEU A 178 2.23 -5.78 -8.76
C LEU A 178 2.65 -7.25 -8.66
N PRO A 179 2.91 -7.93 -9.79
CA PRO A 179 3.49 -9.26 -9.79
C PRO A 179 4.94 -9.21 -9.31
N LYS A 180 5.56 -10.38 -9.10
CA LYS A 180 6.94 -10.50 -8.60
C LYS A 180 7.93 -9.65 -9.37
N THR A 181 7.80 -9.62 -10.70
CA THR A 181 8.63 -8.82 -11.60
C THR A 181 7.73 -8.15 -12.63
N LYS A 182 8.01 -6.89 -12.96
CA LYS A 182 7.30 -6.18 -14.03
C LYS A 182 8.21 -5.14 -14.65
N VAL A 183 8.11 -4.99 -15.97
CA VAL A 183 8.74 -3.88 -16.70
C VAL A 183 7.75 -2.73 -16.85
N LEU A 184 8.17 -1.55 -16.44
CA LEU A 184 7.39 -0.31 -16.53
C LEU A 184 8.16 0.70 -17.39
N SER A 185 7.59 1.12 -18.52
CA SER A 185 8.21 2.09 -19.42
C SER A 185 7.57 3.47 -19.30
N VAL A 186 8.41 4.44 -18.96
CA VAL A 186 7.99 5.80 -18.60
C VAL A 186 8.40 6.78 -19.70
N PRO A 187 7.55 7.76 -20.07
CA PRO A 187 7.92 8.78 -21.04
C PRO A 187 9.17 9.58 -20.64
N LYS A 188 10.05 9.93 -21.59
CA LYS A 188 11.29 10.70 -21.36
C LYS A 188 11.12 12.01 -20.58
N ASN A 189 9.95 12.63 -20.68
CA ASN A 189 9.63 13.89 -20.01
C ASN A 189 9.07 13.70 -18.58
N MET A 190 8.97 12.47 -18.11
CA MET A 190 8.50 12.12 -16.78
C MET A 190 9.52 11.20 -16.09
N LYS A 191 9.49 11.17 -14.76
CA LYS A 191 10.26 10.22 -13.96
C LYS A 191 9.30 9.39 -13.13
N LEU A 192 9.55 8.10 -13.02
CA LEU A 192 8.82 7.26 -12.06
C LEU A 192 9.63 7.19 -10.77
N LEU A 193 8.99 7.53 -9.66
CA LEU A 193 9.60 7.57 -8.34
C LEU A 193 8.82 6.63 -7.42
N ALA A 194 9.54 5.92 -6.55
CA ALA A 194 8.97 5.22 -5.42
C ALA A 194 8.95 6.19 -4.23
N VAL A 195 7.77 6.67 -3.86
CA VAL A 195 7.60 7.64 -2.76
C VAL A 195 7.15 6.90 -1.49
N PRO A 196 7.89 6.96 -0.38
CA PRO A 196 7.49 6.30 0.85
C PRO A 196 6.23 6.93 1.45
N LEU A 197 5.40 6.12 2.13
CA LEU A 197 4.17 6.60 2.77
C LEU A 197 4.40 7.75 3.76
N PHE A 198 5.53 7.78 4.48
CA PHE A 198 5.83 8.85 5.43
C PHE A 198 6.09 10.21 4.75
N GLU A 199 6.53 10.23 3.48
CA GLU A 199 6.76 11.48 2.74
C GLU A 199 5.43 12.05 2.21
N LEU A 200 4.46 11.17 1.93
CA LEU A 200 3.10 11.55 1.51
C LEU A 200 2.25 12.01 2.70
N TYR A 201 2.43 11.40 3.87
CA TYR A 201 1.60 11.65 5.04
C TYR A 201 1.64 13.12 5.46
N ASP A 202 0.46 13.73 5.54
CA ASP A 202 0.25 15.14 5.91
C ASP A 202 0.99 16.18 5.03
N ASN A 203 1.42 15.78 3.82
CA ASN A 203 2.20 16.63 2.93
C ASN A 203 1.36 17.18 1.76
N THR A 204 0.24 17.80 2.10
CA THR A 204 -0.72 18.35 1.12
C THR A 204 -0.14 19.50 0.30
N GLN A 205 0.82 20.25 0.85
CA GLN A 205 1.46 21.36 0.13
C GLN A 205 2.24 20.89 -1.10
N ARG A 206 2.91 19.74 -1.00
CA ARG A 206 3.75 19.20 -2.08
C ARG A 206 2.98 18.25 -3.00
N TYR A 207 2.15 17.37 -2.43
CA TYR A 207 1.49 16.30 -3.18
C TYR A 207 0.01 16.55 -3.45
N GLY A 208 -0.58 17.58 -2.86
CA GLY A 208 -2.01 17.83 -2.94
C GLY A 208 -2.83 16.86 -2.08
N PRO A 209 -4.13 17.15 -1.87
CA PRO A 209 -4.95 16.46 -0.87
C PRO A 209 -5.27 15.00 -1.22
N GLN A 210 -5.27 14.65 -2.51
CA GLN A 210 -5.59 13.29 -2.95
C GLN A 210 -4.44 12.32 -2.65
N LEU A 211 -3.21 12.76 -2.92
CA LEU A 211 -2.01 11.94 -2.77
C LEU A 211 -1.55 11.87 -1.30
N SER A 212 -1.66 12.98 -0.56
CA SER A 212 -1.37 13.00 0.88
C SER A 212 -2.35 12.17 1.72
N ALA A 213 -3.53 11.85 1.17
CA ALA A 213 -4.50 10.96 1.79
C ALA A 213 -4.16 9.47 1.62
N ILE A 214 -3.29 9.08 0.67
CA ILE A 214 -2.98 7.68 0.37
C ILE A 214 -2.55 6.88 1.60
N PRO A 215 -1.68 7.38 2.50
CA PRO A 215 -1.32 6.65 3.72
C PRO A 215 -2.53 6.29 4.58
N HIS A 216 -3.54 7.17 4.69
CA HIS A 216 -4.78 6.88 5.41
C HIS A 216 -5.58 5.77 4.73
N LEU A 217 -5.68 5.81 3.40
CA LEU A 217 -6.42 4.83 2.61
C LEU A 217 -5.78 3.44 2.66
N LEU A 218 -4.45 3.40 2.67
CA LEU A 218 -3.68 2.15 2.71
C LEU A 218 -3.55 1.55 4.11
N SER A 219 -3.79 2.35 5.16
CA SER A 219 -3.65 1.93 6.57
C SER A 219 -4.51 0.71 6.94
N ARG A 220 -5.60 0.47 6.20
CA ARG A 220 -6.46 -0.69 6.42
C ARG A 220 -5.80 -2.01 6.01
N TYR A 221 -4.88 -1.98 5.05
CA TYR A 221 -4.33 -3.20 4.45
C TYR A 221 -3.19 -3.80 5.27
N ASN A 222 -3.16 -5.14 5.31
CA ASN A 222 -2.03 -5.88 5.86
C ASN A 222 -1.02 -6.16 4.75
N PHE A 223 0.24 -5.72 4.93
CA PHE A 223 1.30 -5.96 3.95
C PHE A 223 2.19 -7.12 4.39
N GLU A 224 2.52 -7.99 3.43
CA GLU A 224 3.57 -9.00 3.55
C GLU A 224 4.74 -8.58 2.66
N PHE A 225 5.90 -8.32 3.28
CA PHE A 225 7.10 -7.88 2.59
C PHE A 225 7.98 -9.09 2.29
N VAL A 226 8.26 -9.33 1.02
CA VAL A 226 9.12 -10.44 0.58
C VAL A 226 10.47 -9.97 0.05
N ASP A 227 11.50 -10.81 0.17
CA ASP A 227 12.79 -10.61 -0.50
C ASP A 227 12.74 -11.04 -1.98
N GLU A 228 13.88 -10.94 -2.68
CA GLU A 228 14.02 -11.35 -4.08
C GLU A 228 13.76 -12.86 -4.32
N ASN A 229 13.89 -13.67 -3.27
CA ASN A 229 13.69 -15.12 -3.27
C ASN A 229 12.29 -15.54 -2.77
N ASP A 230 11.35 -14.60 -2.67
CA ASP A 230 9.99 -14.81 -2.15
C ASP A 230 9.91 -15.22 -0.67
N ASN A 231 10.97 -15.02 0.12
CA ASN A 231 10.92 -15.25 1.55
C ASN A 231 10.27 -14.06 2.25
N VAL A 232 9.35 -14.33 3.18
CA VAL A 232 8.71 -13.28 3.99
C VAL A 232 9.71 -12.71 4.99
N VAL A 233 10.07 -11.45 4.80
CA VAL A 233 11.03 -10.71 5.64
C VAL A 233 10.33 -9.96 6.77
N SER A 234 9.14 -9.44 6.50
CA SER A 234 8.35 -8.65 7.44
C SER A 234 6.87 -8.75 7.11
N VAL A 235 6.01 -8.56 8.10
CA VAL A 235 4.56 -8.49 7.93
C VAL A 235 4.03 -7.37 8.79
N THR A 236 3.08 -6.58 8.26
CA THR A 236 2.34 -5.60 9.06
C THR A 236 1.61 -6.33 10.20
N PRO A 237 1.72 -5.88 11.47
CA PRO A 237 1.02 -6.50 12.58
C PRO A 237 -0.50 -6.46 12.35
N GLY A 238 -1.11 -7.62 12.16
CA GLY A 238 -2.52 -7.74 11.77
C GLY A 238 -2.93 -9.16 11.34
N ALA A 239 -1.97 -9.99 10.95
CA ALA A 239 -2.14 -11.43 11.07
C ALA A 239 -1.67 -11.82 12.47
N GLY A 240 -2.58 -12.35 13.30
CA GLY A 240 -2.23 -12.89 14.61
C GLY A 240 -1.05 -13.84 14.48
N VAL A 241 -0.20 -13.82 15.50
CA VAL A 241 0.89 -14.76 15.70
C VAL A 241 0.25 -16.16 15.67
N GLY A 242 0.34 -16.88 14.54
CA GLY A 242 -0.17 -18.25 14.43
C GLY A 242 0.35 -19.06 15.62
N ALA A 243 -0.44 -19.98 16.16
CA ALA A 243 -0.24 -20.63 17.47
C ALA A 243 1.17 -21.21 17.74
N GLU A 244 2.02 -21.34 16.71
CA GLU A 244 3.40 -21.81 16.77
C GLU A 244 4.47 -20.71 16.87
N SER A 245 4.09 -19.43 16.82
CA SER A 245 5.02 -18.30 16.92
C SER A 245 5.27 -17.84 18.35
N VAL A 246 5.77 -18.76 19.18
CA VAL A 246 6.40 -18.37 20.44
C VAL A 246 7.70 -17.62 20.07
N PRO A 247 7.89 -16.35 20.46
CA PRO A 247 9.17 -15.67 20.29
C PRO A 247 10.24 -16.43 21.07
N PHE A 248 11.33 -16.83 20.42
CA PHE A 248 12.45 -17.51 21.07
C PHE A 248 13.64 -16.55 21.23
N THR A 249 14.38 -16.71 22.32
CA THR A 249 15.57 -15.92 22.62
C THR A 249 16.78 -16.49 21.88
N LYS A 250 17.43 -15.71 21.02
CA LYS A 250 18.80 -16.01 20.55
C LYS A 250 19.78 -15.17 21.36
N VAL A 251 20.41 -15.80 22.36
CA VAL A 251 21.50 -15.17 23.13
C VAL A 251 22.73 -15.12 22.22
N LEU A 252 23.21 -13.92 21.91
CA LEU A 252 24.56 -13.71 21.36
C LEU A 252 25.45 -13.36 22.56
N ALA A 253 26.14 -14.35 23.11
CA ALA A 253 27.21 -14.11 24.08
C ALA A 253 28.55 -14.12 23.34
N GLU A 254 29.33 -13.06 23.51
CA GLU A 254 30.76 -13.01 23.18
C GLU A 254 31.56 -13.82 24.22
N ASP A 255 32.45 -14.65 23.68
CA ASP A 255 33.67 -15.24 24.24
C ASP A 255 33.67 -16.22 25.43
N GLN A 256 34.64 -17.14 25.28
CA GLN A 256 34.99 -18.29 26.11
C GLN A 256 35.19 -17.96 27.59
N MET A 257 34.57 -18.76 28.49
CA MET A 257 35.19 -19.16 29.76
C MET A 257 34.39 -20.32 30.43
N ASP A 258 35.05 -21.48 30.44
CA ASP A 258 35.09 -22.57 31.43
C ASP A 258 33.84 -23.07 32.18
N ASP A 259 33.64 -24.38 32.02
CA ASP A 259 33.10 -25.37 32.94
C ASP A 259 32.61 -24.89 34.31
N VAL A 260 31.29 -24.97 34.55
CA VAL A 260 30.78 -25.47 35.84
C VAL A 260 29.52 -26.31 35.63
N LYS A 261 29.66 -27.63 35.79
CA LYS A 261 28.56 -28.57 36.01
C LYS A 261 27.84 -28.22 37.31
N PHE A 262 26.52 -28.04 37.28
CA PHE A 262 25.68 -28.24 38.47
C PHE A 262 24.74 -29.42 38.24
N LYS A 263 24.88 -30.39 39.15
CA LYS A 263 24.13 -31.64 39.25
C LYS A 263 22.64 -31.35 39.48
N ALA A 264 21.80 -32.18 38.87
CA ALA A 264 20.42 -32.35 39.27
C ALA A 264 20.39 -33.01 40.66
N ASP A 265 19.60 -32.46 41.59
CA ASP A 265 19.11 -33.19 42.74
C ASP A 265 17.59 -33.11 42.77
N ASP A 266 16.99 -34.30 42.72
CA ASP A 266 15.58 -34.60 42.94
C ASP A 266 15.15 -34.31 44.38
N ASN A 267 13.82 -34.16 44.54
CA ASN A 267 13.02 -34.19 45.77
C ASN A 267 12.88 -32.90 46.59
N ALA A 268 11.71 -32.27 46.48
CA ALA A 268 10.80 -32.12 47.62
C ALA A 268 9.38 -31.77 47.17
N VAL A 269 8.48 -32.73 47.39
CA VAL A 269 7.02 -32.55 47.39
C VAL A 269 6.64 -31.62 48.54
N VAL A 270 5.91 -30.54 48.26
CA VAL A 270 5.15 -29.79 49.29
C VAL A 270 3.69 -29.70 48.83
N LYS A 271 2.82 -30.31 49.63
CA LYS A 271 1.36 -30.36 49.49
C LYS A 271 0.73 -28.98 49.75
N PRO A 272 -0.46 -28.68 49.19
CA PRO A 272 -1.20 -27.47 49.51
C PRO A 272 -2.05 -27.65 50.78
N GLU A 273 -2.08 -26.64 51.65
CA GLU A 273 -3.11 -26.50 52.69
C GLU A 273 -4.10 -25.36 52.34
N PRO A 274 -5.35 -25.42 52.84
CA PRO A 274 -6.47 -24.67 52.27
C PRO A 274 -6.96 -23.49 53.12
N ASN A 275 -7.69 -22.60 52.42
CA ASN A 275 -8.70 -21.63 52.87
C ASN A 275 -8.29 -20.46 53.78
N ASN A 276 -8.60 -19.23 53.33
CA ASN A 276 -9.56 -18.43 54.09
C ASN A 276 -10.36 -17.46 53.22
N THR A 277 -11.67 -17.58 53.35
CA THR A 277 -12.74 -16.76 52.80
C THR A 277 -12.92 -15.51 53.67
N ILE A 278 -12.93 -14.29 53.13
CA ILE A 278 -13.61 -13.14 53.77
C ILE A 278 -14.28 -12.26 52.71
N ASN A 279 -15.60 -12.42 52.67
CA ASN A 279 -16.73 -11.52 52.45
C ASN A 279 -16.62 -10.20 51.66
N MET A 280 -17.59 -10.08 50.76
CA MET A 280 -18.18 -8.85 50.23
C MET A 280 -18.69 -7.95 51.36
N GLU A 281 -18.53 -6.64 51.21
CA GLU A 281 -19.51 -5.67 51.68
C GLU A 281 -19.58 -4.49 50.71
N ASN A 282 -20.81 -4.17 50.33
CA ASN A 282 -21.21 -2.99 49.58
C ASN A 282 -20.98 -1.75 50.45
N ASP A 283 -20.65 -0.60 49.85
CA ASP A 283 -21.42 0.58 50.19
C ASP A 283 -21.48 1.58 49.04
N ALA A 284 -22.71 2.04 48.81
CA ALA A 284 -23.07 3.08 47.88
C ALA A 284 -23.22 4.38 48.67
N THR A 285 -22.65 5.48 48.19
CA THR A 285 -23.25 6.82 48.17
C THR A 285 -22.43 7.75 47.30
#